data_AF-A0A8J7NNW4-F1
#
_entry.id   AF-A0A8J7NNW4-F1
#
_cell.length_a   1.000
_cell.length_b   1.000
_cell.length_c   1.000
_cell.angle_alpha   90.00
_cell.angle_beta   90.00
_cell.angle_gamma   90.00
#
_symmetry.space_group_name_H-M   'P 1'
#
loop_
_entity.id
_entity.type
_entity.pdbx_description
1 polymer ?
#
loop_
_entity_poly.entity_id
_entity_poly.type
_entity_poly.pdbx_seq_one_letter_code
_entity_poly.pdbx_strand_id
1 'polypeptide(L)' 'MLPDHVSIILLSATVPNAVEFSDWIGRIKKKRIYVISTQRRPVPLEHYLYTGNSSKTQKELFLLVDANGNFLTKG' A
#
# COMPACT_ATOMS: atom_id res chain seq x y z
N MET A 1 -17.37 19.00 16.89
CA MET A 1 -17.65 17.63 16.38
C MET A 1 -18.51 17.73 15.13
N LEU A 2 -18.22 16.97 14.06
CA LEU A 2 -18.97 17.03 12.79
C LEU A 2 -20.48 16.79 12.98
N PRO A 3 -21.37 17.64 12.44
CA PRO A 3 -22.83 17.49 12.51
C PRO A 3 -23.36 16.21 11.84
N ASP A 4 -24.56 15.78 12.25
CA ASP A 4 -25.18 14.52 11.82
C ASP A 4 -25.51 14.47 10.32
N HIS A 5 -25.79 15.62 9.71
CA HIS A 5 -26.13 15.70 8.29
C HIS A 5 -24.91 15.54 7.36
N VAL A 6 -23.68 15.59 7.89
CA VAL A 6 -22.47 15.53 7.07
C VAL A 6 -22.14 14.09 6.66
N SER A 7 -21.90 13.88 5.37
CA SER A 7 -21.38 12.62 4.82
C SER A 7 -19.87 12.55 4.93
N ILE A 8 -19.32 11.37 5.21
CA ILE A 8 -17.89 11.15 5.42
C ILE A 8 -17.35 10.29 4.28
N ILE A 9 -16.32 10.80 3.59
CA ILE A 9 -15.52 10.06 2.62
C ILE A 9 -14.10 9.97 3.17
N LEU A 10 -13.58 8.74 3.31
CA LEU A 10 -12.26 8.48 3.87
C LEU A 10 -11.36 7.93 2.76
N LEU A 11 -10.25 8.61 2.49
CA LEU A 11 -9.23 8.18 1.54
C LEU A 11 -7.94 7.92 2.30
N SER A 12 -7.40 6.71 2.15
CA SER A 12 -6.19 6.25 2.85
C SER A 12 -5.34 5.42 1.89
N ALA A 13 -4.05 5.32 2.19
CA ALA A 13 -3.21 4.26 1.65
C ALA A 13 -3.59 2.89 2.24
N THR A 14 -2.98 1.83 1.73
CA THR A 14 -3.19 0.45 2.22
C THR A 14 -2.86 0.35 3.71
N VAL A 15 -3.87 -0.01 4.52
CA VAL A 15 -3.74 -0.27 5.96
C VAL A 15 -4.43 -1.59 6.31
N PRO A 16 -3.83 -2.44 7.17
CA PRO A 16 -4.36 -3.77 7.45
C PRO A 16 -5.64 -3.75 8.30
N ASN A 17 -5.89 -2.68 9.06
CA ASN A 17 -6.98 -2.55 10.03
C ASN A 17 -8.13 -1.64 9.57
N ALA A 18 -8.32 -1.48 8.25
CA ALA A 18 -9.34 -0.58 7.69
C ALA A 18 -10.77 -0.88 8.22
N VAL A 19 -11.10 -2.15 8.43
CA VAL A 19 -12.41 -2.59 8.95
C VAL A 19 -12.62 -2.13 10.39
N GLU A 20 -11.68 -2.42 11.27
CA GLU A 20 -11.74 -2.02 12.68
C GLU A 20 -11.88 -0.50 12.83
N PHE A 21 -11.07 0.24 12.06
CA PHE A 21 -11.13 1.70 12.05
C PHE A 21 -12.50 2.20 11.57
N SER A 22 -13.05 1.61 10.50
CA SER A 22 -14.36 1.99 9.97
C SER A 22 -15.52 1.67 10.93
N ASP A 23 -15.44 0.56 11.65
CA ASP A 23 -16.44 0.15 12.63
C ASP A 23 -16.47 1.11 13.82
N TRP A 24 -15.29 1.51 14.30
CA TRP A 24 -15.17 2.50 15.35
C TRP A 24 -15.81 3.85 14.96
N ILE A 25 -15.51 4.36 13.76
CA ILE A 25 -16.15 5.59 13.26
C ILE A 25 -17.66 5.39 13.09
N GLY A 26 -18.09 4.26 12.54
CA GLY A 26 -19.50 3.94 12.30
C GLY A 26 -20.33 3.94 13.59
N ARG A 27 -19.78 3.41 14.69
CA ARG A 27 -20.41 3.44 16.03
C ARG A 27 -20.52 4.85 16.58
N ILE A 28 -19.45 5.66 16.48
CA ILE A 28 -19.45 7.04 16.98
C ILE A 28 -20.43 7.92 16.20
N LYS A 29 -20.50 7.75 14.87
CA LYS A 29 -21.36 8.56 14.00
C LYS A 29 -22.75 7.98 13.81
N LYS A 30 -23.02 6.77 14.31
CA LYS A 30 -24.26 6.02 14.07
C LYS A 30 -24.60 5.95 12.57
N LYS A 31 -23.58 5.78 11.73
CA LYS A 31 -23.69 5.68 10.28
C LYS A 31 -23.07 4.39 9.78
N ARG A 32 -23.69 3.78 8.77
CA ARG A 32 -23.09 2.66 8.06
C ARG A 32 -21.90 3.16 7.24
N ILE A 33 -20.75 2.51 7.41
CA ILE A 33 -19.54 2.76 6.64
C ILE A 33 -19.24 1.54 5.78
N TYR A 34 -18.84 1.78 4.53
CA TYR A 34 -18.45 0.74 3.61
C TYR A 34 -16.94 0.83 3.40
N VAL A 35 -16.24 -0.27 3.66
CA VAL A 35 -14.82 -0.39 3.36
C VAL A 35 -14.66 -0.95 1.97
N ILE A 36 -14.01 -0.18 1.10
CA ILE A 36 -13.65 -0.59 -0.25
C ILE A 36 -12.13 -0.54 -0.31
N SER A 37 -11.48 -1.66 -0.62
CA SER A 37 -10.03 -1.75 -0.68
C SER A 37 -9.58 -2.60 -1.86
N THR A 38 -8.37 -2.31 -2.34
CA THR A 38 -7.67 -3.11 -3.33
C THR A 38 -6.21 -3.22 -2.93
N GLN A 39 -5.66 -4.44 -3.05
CA GLN A 39 -4.23 -4.68 -2.88
C GLN A 39 -3.46 -4.56 -4.19
N ARG A 40 -4.18 -4.50 -5.32
CA ARG A 40 -3.57 -4.43 -6.65
C ARG A 40 -3.21 -2.99 -6.99
N ARG A 41 -1.93 -2.74 -7.29
CA ARG A 41 -1.48 -1.48 -7.87
C ARG A 41 -1.88 -1.40 -9.35
N PRO A 42 -2.31 -0.23 -9.85
CA PRO A 42 -2.63 -0.04 -11.26
C PRO A 42 -1.38 -0.04 -12.14
N VAL A 43 -0.24 0.42 -11.61
CA VAL A 43 1.07 0.37 -12.28
C VAL A 43 1.94 -0.65 -11.52
N PRO A 44 2.37 -1.75 -12.18
CA PRO A 44 3.30 -2.71 -11.59
C PRO A 44 4.63 -2.06 -11.22
N LEU A 45 5.29 -2.58 -10.18
CA LEU A 45 6.57 -2.06 -9.71
C LEU A 45 7.64 -3.14 -9.78
N GLU A 46 8.83 -2.76 -10.22
CA GLU A 46 10.04 -3.58 -10.16
C GLU A 46 10.99 -3.00 -9.10
N HIS A 47 11.71 -3.87 -8.38
CA HIS A 47 12.64 -3.45 -7.34
C HIS A 47 14.05 -3.86 -7.73
N TYR A 48 14.96 -2.88 -7.83
CA TYR A 48 16.36 -3.10 -8.19
C TYR A 48 17.29 -2.78 -7.01
N LEU A 49 18.36 -3.55 -6.85
CA LEU A 49 19.46 -3.25 -5.95
C LEU A 49 20.60 -2.60 -6.74
N TYR A 50 20.98 -1.40 -6.33
CA TYR A 50 22.17 -0.72 -6.83
C TYR A 50 23.35 -0.95 -5.89
N THR A 51 24.45 -1.51 -6.38
CA THR A 51 25.59 -1.91 -5.54
C THR A 51 26.75 -0.91 -5.55
N GLY A 52 26.50 0.39 -5.78
CA GLY A 52 27.48 1.46 -6.05
C GLY A 52 28.75 1.56 -5.20
N ASN A 53 28.86 0.83 -4.09
CA ASN A 53 30.01 0.79 -3.19
C ASN A 53 30.92 -0.45 -3.39
N SER A 54 30.57 -1.38 -4.27
CA SER A 54 31.37 -2.57 -4.59
C SER A 54 32.37 -2.27 -5.70
N SER A 55 33.66 -2.49 -5.48
CA SER A 55 34.68 -2.29 -6.52
C SER A 55 34.43 -3.14 -7.78
N LYS A 56 33.74 -4.28 -7.63
CA LYS A 56 33.44 -5.20 -8.75
C LYS A 56 32.14 -4.87 -9.47
N THR A 57 31.11 -4.42 -8.73
CA THR A 57 29.73 -4.27 -9.24
C THR A 57 29.20 -2.84 -9.11
N GLN A 58 30.07 -1.85 -8.97
CA GLN A 58 29.75 -0.44 -8.74
C GLN A 58 28.74 0.19 -9.73
N LYS A 59 28.59 -0.34 -10.93
CA LYS A 59 27.67 0.19 -11.95
C LYS A 59 26.47 -0.73 -12.23
N GLU A 60 26.32 -1.81 -11.46
CA GLU A 60 25.32 -2.84 -11.72
C GLU A 60 24.03 -2.58 -10.95
N LEU A 61 22.92 -2.94 -11.59
CA LEU A 61 21.57 -2.93 -11.04
C LEU A 61 21.02 -4.35 -11.14
N PHE A 62 20.69 -4.94 -10.00
CA PHE A 62 20.17 -6.29 -9.93
C PHE A 62 18.67 -6.25 -9.68
N LEU A 63 17.87 -6.81 -10.59
CA LEU A 63 16.44 -6.96 -10.40
C LEU A 63 16.18 -7.98 -9.28
N LEU A 64 15.58 -7.53 -8.18
CA LEU A 64 15.23 -8.37 -7.03
C LEU A 64 13.77 -8.80 -7.05
N VAL A 65 12.86 -7.92 -7.50
CA VAL A 65 11.42 -8.23 -7.58
C VAL A 65 10.90 -7.77 -8.93
N ASP A 66 10.36 -8.72 -9.71
CA ASP A 66 9.77 -8.42 -11.02
C ASP A 66 8.38 -7.75 -10.89
N ALA A 67 7.83 -7.28 -12.01
CA ALA A 67 6.51 -6.64 -12.05
C ALA A 67 5.35 -7.54 -11.59
N ASN A 68 5.53 -8.86 -11.54
CA ASN A 68 4.54 -9.81 -11.04
C ASN A 68 4.66 -10.05 -9.52
N GLY A 69 5.68 -9.48 -8.88
CA GLY A 69 5.97 -9.66 -7.46
C GLY A 69 6.83 -10.88 -7.14
N ASN A 70 7.43 -11.54 -8.14
CA ASN A 70 8.31 -12.67 -7.91
C ASN A 70 9.67 -12.19 -7.42
N PHE A 71 10.14 -12.76 -6.31
CA PHE A 71 11.49 -12.49 -5.80
C PHE A 71 12.53 -13.32 -6.57
N LEU A 72 13.47 -12.63 -7.23
CA LEU A 72 14.54 -13.25 -8.00
C LEU A 72 15.77 -13.44 -7.11
N THR A 73 16.21 -14.69 -6.97
CA THR A 73 17.39 -15.03 -6.14
C THR A 73 18.66 -15.23 -6.95
N LYS A 74 18.57 -15.14 -8.29
CA LYS A 74 19.71 -15.28 -9.19
C LYS A 74 20.18 -13.88 -9.58
N GLY A 75 21.29 -13.45 -8.99
CA GLY A 75 22.04 -12.25 -9.33
C GLY A 75 23.49 -12.59 -9.60
#